data_AF-A0A954T521-F1
#
_entry.id   AF-A0A954T521-F1
#
_cell.length_a   1.000
_cell.length_b   1.000
_cell.length_c   1.000
_cell.angle_alpha   90.00
_cell.angle_beta   90.00
_cell.angle_gamma   90.00
#
_symmetry.space_group_name_H-M   'P 1'
#
loop_
_entity.id
_entity.type
_entity.pdbx_description
1 polymer ?
#
loop_
_entity_poly.entity_id
_entity_poly.type
_entity_poly.pdbx_seq_one_letter_code
_entity_poly.pdbx_strand_id
1 'polypeptide(L)'
;MKSQTIEIQFDYKNRNTRFVPLDRDVRGRFLLSRVNDGRSMNYKATIPEDIPGQVLGIDLDRGVGYLLEPIHDHLHIKTMLEKQGYRFEDARQEFPGIDVDAWLFWFKRMADDGKVRIIEGKLPETVNYDPPNRLAPKPKRGPERLREIFTKDPSVAAQYVEWDQKKRAAWESLVGV
;
A
#
# COMPACT_ATOMS: atom_id res chain seq x y z
N MET A 1 -33.94 8.54 3.65
CA MET A 1 -32.95 8.04 4.62
C MET A 1 -31.57 8.37 4.07
N LYS A 2 -30.63 8.86 4.90
CA LYS A 2 -29.25 9.07 4.43
C LYS A 2 -28.60 7.71 4.28
N SER A 3 -27.97 7.45 3.13
CA SER A 3 -27.19 6.23 2.92
C SER A 3 -26.09 6.15 3.98
N GLN A 4 -25.86 4.97 4.56
CA GLN A 4 -24.80 4.78 5.54
C GLN A 4 -23.46 4.56 4.82
N THR A 5 -22.66 5.63 4.72
CA THR A 5 -21.31 5.59 4.14
C THR A 5 -20.23 5.54 5.22
N ILE A 6 -19.12 4.90 4.88
CA ILE A 6 -17.87 4.98 5.65
C ILE A 6 -16.76 5.33 4.69
N GLU A 7 -16.00 6.37 5.00
CA GLU A 7 -14.87 6.83 4.18
C GLU A 7 -13.57 6.88 5.00
N ILE A 8 -12.51 6.37 4.39
CA ILE A 8 -11.15 6.46 4.90
C ILE A 8 -10.27 7.19 3.89
N GLN A 9 -9.41 8.07 4.39
CA GLN A 9 -8.38 8.71 3.59
C GLN A 9 -7.00 8.17 3.93
N PHE A 10 -6.20 7.88 2.90
CA PHE A 10 -4.85 7.40 3.08
C PHE A 10 -3.91 8.53 3.50
N ASP A 11 -3.51 8.55 4.77
CA ASP A 11 -2.58 9.55 5.33
C ASP A 11 -1.14 9.01 5.42
N TYR A 12 -0.85 7.88 4.78
CA TYR A 12 0.50 7.30 4.78
C TYR A 12 1.47 8.14 3.93
N LYS A 13 2.22 9.00 4.62
CA LYS A 13 3.03 10.09 4.06
C LYS A 13 4.05 9.60 3.02
N ASN A 14 3.96 10.11 1.79
CA ASN A 14 4.83 9.82 0.64
C ASN A 14 4.92 8.33 0.29
N ARG A 15 3.89 7.56 0.60
CA ARG A 15 3.86 6.11 0.38
C ARG A 15 2.51 5.67 -0.15
N ASN A 16 2.53 4.56 -0.87
CA ASN A 16 1.32 3.87 -1.30
C ASN A 16 1.06 2.69 -0.36
N THR A 17 -0.21 2.34 -0.21
CA THR A 17 -0.65 1.17 0.55
C THR A 17 -1.38 0.23 -0.38
N ARG A 18 -0.96 -1.05 -0.40
CA ARG A 18 -1.70 -2.10 -1.12
C ARG A 18 -3.06 -2.31 -0.44
N PHE A 19 -4.14 -2.03 -1.15
CA PHE A 19 -5.49 -2.37 -0.71
C PHE A 19 -5.88 -3.73 -1.30
N VAL A 20 -5.82 -4.76 -0.46
CA VAL A 20 -5.96 -6.16 -0.88
C VAL A 20 -7.30 -6.47 -1.56
N PRO A 21 -8.47 -5.95 -1.12
CA PRO A 21 -9.74 -6.25 -1.77
C PRO A 21 -9.82 -5.85 -3.26
N LEU A 22 -9.07 -4.81 -3.65
CA LEU A 22 -9.01 -4.35 -5.04
C LEU A 22 -7.75 -4.79 -5.77
N ASP A 23 -6.87 -5.55 -5.08
CA ASP A 23 -5.55 -5.94 -5.55
C ASP A 23 -4.79 -4.79 -6.25
N ARG A 24 -4.79 -3.62 -5.62
CA ARG A 24 -4.17 -2.40 -6.15
C ARG A 24 -3.49 -1.58 -5.07
N ASP A 25 -2.56 -0.74 -5.49
CA ASP A 25 -1.99 0.26 -4.61
C ASP A 25 -2.88 1.50 -4.57
N VAL A 26 -3.04 2.07 -3.36
CA VAL A 26 -3.79 3.29 -3.11
C VAL A 26 -2.82 4.33 -2.56
N ARG A 27 -2.86 5.52 -3.14
CA ARG A 27 -1.90 6.59 -2.91
C ARG A 27 -2.17 7.27 -1.57
N GLY A 28 -1.16 7.33 -0.71
CA GLY A 28 -1.19 8.13 0.50
C GLY A 28 -0.98 9.62 0.26
N ARG A 29 -1.08 10.41 1.32
CA ARG A 29 -0.80 11.85 1.28
C ARG A 29 0.64 12.10 0.81
N PHE A 30 0.79 13.01 -0.15
CA PHE A 30 2.10 13.46 -0.60
C PHE A 30 2.46 14.78 0.09
N LEU A 31 3.44 14.68 0.99
CA LEU A 31 4.07 15.77 1.70
C LEU A 31 5.32 16.22 0.96
N LEU A 32 5.21 17.35 0.26
CA LEU A 32 6.33 17.92 -0.47
C LEU A 32 7.46 18.36 0.48
N SER A 33 7.10 18.76 1.70
CA SER A 33 8.05 19.10 2.77
C SER A 33 9.03 17.98 3.12
N ARG A 34 8.68 16.72 2.82
CA ARG A 34 9.50 15.53 3.11
C ARG A 34 10.27 14.98 1.91
N VAL A 35 10.17 15.63 0.74
CA VAL A 35 10.94 15.23 -0.44
C VAL A 35 12.37 15.76 -0.29
N ASN A 36 13.31 14.86 -0.05
CA ASN A 36 14.73 15.17 0.06
C ASN A 36 15.37 15.18 -1.34
N ASP A 37 15.02 16.17 -2.15
CA ASP A 37 15.62 16.43 -3.46
C ASP A 37 16.24 17.83 -3.44
N GLY A 38 17.41 18.02 -4.06
CA GLY A 38 18.03 19.35 -4.24
C GLY A 38 17.13 20.33 -4.99
N ARG A 39 16.14 19.84 -5.74
CA ARG A 39 15.10 20.65 -6.41
C ARG A 39 13.86 20.91 -5.55
N SER A 40 13.79 20.39 -4.33
CA SER A 40 12.65 20.54 -3.42
C SER A 40 12.28 21.99 -3.13
N MET A 41 13.23 22.92 -3.14
CA MET A 41 12.93 24.36 -3.01
C MET A 41 12.12 24.90 -4.20
N ASN A 42 12.43 24.48 -5.42
CA ASN A 42 11.68 24.89 -6.61
C ASN A 42 10.27 24.28 -6.60
N TYR A 43 10.13 23.03 -6.15
CA TYR A 43 8.82 22.42 -6.02
C TYR A 43 7.97 23.12 -4.94
N LYS A 44 8.55 23.49 -3.79
CA LYS A 44 7.84 24.23 -2.72
C LYS A 44 7.33 25.60 -3.16
N ALA A 45 8.05 26.27 -4.06
CA ALA A 45 7.57 27.52 -4.65
C ALA A 45 6.38 27.31 -5.61
N THR A 46 6.24 26.11 -6.18
CA THR A 46 5.26 25.81 -7.22
C THR A 46 4.04 25.03 -6.71
N ILE A 47 4.22 24.20 -5.69
CA ILE A 47 3.17 23.40 -5.03
C ILE A 47 3.13 23.85 -3.56
N PRO A 48 2.23 24.79 -3.22
CA PRO A 48 2.22 25.42 -1.89
C PRO A 48 1.62 24.52 -0.80
N GLU A 49 0.89 23.48 -1.18
CA GLU A 49 0.15 22.61 -0.27
C GLU A 49 0.40 21.12 -0.53
N ASP A 50 0.17 20.30 0.49
CA ASP A 50 0.30 18.86 0.38
C ASP A 50 -0.82 18.28 -0.48
N ILE A 51 -0.52 17.25 -1.28
CA ILE A 51 -1.54 16.57 -2.07
C ILE A 51 -2.22 15.54 -1.17
N PRO A 52 -3.54 15.66 -0.90
CA PRO A 52 -4.25 14.70 -0.06
C PRO A 52 -4.13 13.29 -0.64
N GLY A 53 -4.10 12.27 0.22
CA GLY A 53 -4.17 10.89 -0.24
C GLY A 53 -5.53 10.57 -0.84
N GLN A 54 -5.60 9.48 -1.60
CA GLN A 54 -6.86 8.98 -2.13
C GLN A 54 -7.81 8.57 -0.98
N VAL A 55 -9.10 8.59 -1.27
CA VAL A 55 -10.16 8.22 -0.31
C VAL A 55 -10.81 6.94 -0.79
N LEU A 56 -10.89 5.92 0.06
CA LEU A 56 -11.75 4.77 -0.17
C LEU A 56 -13.02 4.93 0.64
N GLY A 57 -14.17 4.70 0.01
CA GLY A 57 -15.45 4.72 0.67
C GLY A 57 -16.26 3.48 0.37
N ILE A 58 -17.20 3.18 1.26
CA ILE A 58 -18.19 2.12 1.09
C ILE A 58 -19.58 2.69 1.37
N ASP A 59 -20.51 2.42 0.46
CA ASP A 59 -21.94 2.58 0.67
C ASP A 59 -22.50 1.24 1.13
N LEU A 60 -22.86 1.15 2.41
CA LEU A 60 -23.30 -0.11 3.04
C LEU A 60 -24.66 -0.57 2.53
N ASP A 61 -25.53 0.37 2.18
CA ASP A 61 -26.89 0.06 1.73
C ASP A 61 -26.87 -0.51 0.31
N ARG A 62 -25.96 -0.03 -0.53
CA ARG A 62 -25.82 -0.45 -1.93
C ARG A 62 -24.82 -1.58 -2.14
N GLY A 63 -23.96 -1.87 -1.15
CA GLY A 63 -22.84 -2.80 -1.33
C GLY A 63 -21.87 -2.33 -2.43
N VAL A 64 -21.63 -1.01 -2.49
CA VAL A 64 -20.77 -0.38 -3.50
C VAL A 64 -19.57 0.24 -2.81
N GLY A 65 -18.38 -0.16 -3.24
CA GLY A 65 -17.14 0.52 -2.89
C GLY A 65 -16.85 1.65 -3.86
N TYR A 66 -16.09 2.65 -3.45
CA TYR A 66 -15.59 3.67 -4.36
C TYR A 66 -14.22 4.20 -3.94
N LEU A 67 -13.48 4.70 -4.92
CA LEU A 67 -12.22 5.41 -4.76
C LEU A 67 -12.41 6.84 -5.26
N LEU A 68 -12.02 7.81 -4.45
CA LEU A 68 -11.99 9.23 -4.84
C LEU A 68 -10.54 9.68 -4.95
N GLU A 69 -10.29 10.56 -5.91
CA GLU A 69 -8.99 11.18 -6.16
C GLU A 69 -9.09 12.69 -5.87
N PRO A 70 -8.79 13.14 -4.62
CA PRO A 70 -9.05 14.52 -4.21
C PRO A 70 -8.27 15.58 -5.00
N ILE A 71 -7.23 15.21 -5.76
CA ILE A 71 -6.47 16.16 -6.58
C ILE A 71 -7.34 16.92 -7.59
N HIS A 72 -8.51 16.37 -7.95
CA HIS A 72 -9.48 17.03 -8.82
C HIS A 72 -10.10 18.28 -8.20
N ASP A 73 -10.13 18.39 -6.87
CA ASP A 73 -10.54 19.60 -6.16
C ASP A 73 -9.43 20.67 -6.13
N HIS A 74 -8.18 20.26 -6.42
CA HIS A 74 -6.98 21.09 -6.46
C HIS A 74 -6.53 21.34 -7.91
N LEU A 75 -7.43 21.89 -8.74
CA LEU A 75 -7.26 22.02 -10.20
C LEU A 75 -5.93 22.67 -10.63
N HIS A 76 -5.44 23.66 -9.89
CA HIS A 76 -4.17 24.31 -10.18
C HIS A 76 -2.99 23.32 -10.09
N ILE A 77 -2.93 22.56 -9.01
CA ILE A 77 -1.88 21.56 -8.76
C ILE A 77 -2.01 20.41 -9.77
N LYS A 78 -3.24 19.92 -9.98
CA LYS A 78 -3.53 18.89 -10.99
C LYS A 78 -3.00 19.30 -12.36
N THR A 79 -3.41 20.46 -12.85
CA THR A 79 -3.01 20.98 -14.18
C THR A 79 -1.50 21.11 -14.31
N MET A 80 -0.84 21.60 -13.26
CA MET A 80 0.61 21.76 -13.25
C MET A 80 1.33 20.39 -13.28
N LEU A 81 0.86 19.41 -12.51
CA LEU A 81 1.42 18.05 -12.52
C LEU A 81 1.15 17.32 -13.85
N GLU A 82 -0.02 17.51 -14.45
CA GLU A 82 -0.34 16.98 -15.78
C GLU A 82 0.57 17.56 -16.86
N LYS A 83 0.90 18.85 -16.80
CA LYS A 83 1.93 19.47 -17.68
C LYS A 83 3.32 18.87 -17.52
N GLN A 84 3.61 18.27 -16.35
CA GLN A 84 4.85 17.55 -16.08
C GLN A 84 4.77 16.06 -16.47
N GLY A 85 3.65 15.61 -17.06
CA GLY A 85 3.45 14.25 -17.54
C GLY A 85 2.87 13.27 -16.52
N TYR A 86 2.51 13.73 -15.32
CA TYR A 86 1.80 12.90 -14.34
C TYR A 86 0.36 12.64 -14.79
N ARG A 87 -0.16 11.47 -14.43
CA ARG A 87 -1.55 11.07 -14.68
C ARG A 87 -2.22 10.77 -13.35
N PHE A 88 -3.46 11.21 -13.22
CA PHE A 88 -4.32 10.94 -12.09
C PHE A 88 -5.47 10.05 -12.52
N GLU A 89 -6.01 9.30 -11.58
CA GLU A 89 -7.22 8.53 -11.81
C GLU A 89 -8.44 9.44 -11.96
N ASP A 90 -9.57 8.86 -12.34
CA ASP A 90 -10.83 9.57 -12.38
C ASP A 90 -11.19 10.11 -10.98
N ALA A 91 -11.94 11.22 -10.95
CA ALA A 91 -12.32 11.86 -9.68
C ALA A 91 -13.07 10.89 -8.75
N ARG A 92 -13.84 9.97 -9.32
CA ARG A 92 -14.56 8.91 -8.63
C ARG A 92 -14.57 7.65 -9.48
N GLN A 93 -14.18 6.54 -8.87
CA GLN A 93 -14.29 5.20 -9.46
C GLN A 93 -15.16 4.34 -8.54
N GLU A 94 -16.22 3.73 -9.07
CA GLU A 94 -17.11 2.84 -8.31
C GLU A 94 -16.80 1.37 -8.57
N PHE A 95 -16.97 0.56 -7.53
CA PHE A 95 -16.78 -0.88 -7.52
C PHE A 95 -18.10 -1.52 -7.02
N PRO A 96 -18.99 -1.95 -7.93
CA PRO A 96 -20.23 -2.58 -7.54
C PRO A 96 -20.01 -4.00 -7.03
N GLY A 97 -20.86 -4.47 -6.11
CA GLY A 97 -20.87 -5.86 -5.64
C GLY A 97 -19.65 -6.25 -4.82
N ILE A 98 -19.16 -5.33 -3.97
CA ILE A 98 -18.01 -5.62 -3.11
C ILE A 98 -18.37 -6.53 -1.95
N ASP A 99 -17.37 -7.25 -1.45
CA ASP A 99 -17.43 -7.90 -0.15
C ASP A 99 -17.28 -6.82 0.95
N VAL A 100 -18.42 -6.44 1.55
CA VAL A 100 -18.50 -5.40 2.58
C VAL A 100 -17.66 -5.75 3.80
N ASP A 101 -17.73 -7.01 4.26
CA ASP A 101 -17.00 -7.45 5.45
C ASP A 101 -15.48 -7.44 5.19
N ALA A 102 -15.04 -7.86 4.01
CA ALA A 102 -13.64 -7.72 3.61
C ALA A 102 -13.18 -6.26 3.65
N TRP A 103 -13.96 -5.34 3.07
CA TRP A 103 -13.62 -3.92 3.05
C TRP A 103 -13.54 -3.33 4.46
N LEU A 104 -14.53 -3.59 5.30
CA LEU A 104 -14.56 -3.11 6.69
C LEU A 104 -13.38 -3.66 7.49
N PHE A 105 -13.04 -4.93 7.31
CA PHE A 105 -11.87 -5.56 7.94
C PHE A 105 -10.58 -4.82 7.56
N TRP A 106 -10.39 -4.56 6.26
CA TRP A 106 -9.21 -3.88 5.77
C TRP A 106 -9.16 -2.41 6.18
N PHE A 107 -10.30 -1.72 6.21
CA PHE A 107 -10.39 -0.35 6.71
C PHE A 107 -9.95 -0.27 8.17
N LYS A 108 -10.49 -1.16 9.01
CA LYS A 108 -10.12 -1.25 10.44
C LYS A 108 -8.64 -1.54 10.61
N ARG A 109 -8.12 -2.57 9.92
CA ARG A 109 -6.69 -2.93 9.99
C ARG A 109 -5.77 -1.78 9.58
N MET A 110 -6.10 -1.06 8.51
CA MET A 110 -5.29 0.08 8.06
C MET A 110 -5.37 1.27 9.01
N ALA A 111 -6.52 1.48 9.66
CA ALA A 111 -6.70 2.52 10.67
C ALA A 111 -5.91 2.18 11.93
N ASP A 112 -5.96 0.93 12.39
CA ASP A 112 -5.18 0.42 13.53
C ASP A 112 -3.66 0.51 13.25
N ASP A 113 -3.23 0.26 12.02
CA ASP A 113 -1.84 0.44 11.56
C ASP A 113 -1.42 1.92 11.41
N GLY A 114 -2.33 2.87 11.58
CA GLY A 114 -2.08 4.32 11.42
C GLY A 114 -1.80 4.76 9.98
N LYS A 115 -2.21 3.99 8.97
CA LYS A 115 -2.00 4.29 7.54
C LYS A 115 -3.10 5.18 6.96
N VAL A 116 -4.27 5.18 7.58
CA VAL A 116 -5.46 5.90 7.10
C VAL A 116 -6.12 6.64 8.26
N ARG A 117 -6.92 7.64 7.92
CA ARG A 117 -7.81 8.35 8.85
C ARG A 117 -9.26 8.14 8.42
N ILE A 118 -10.16 7.93 9.37
CA ILE A 118 -11.60 7.89 9.11
C ILE A 118 -12.07 9.32 8.93
N ILE A 119 -12.68 9.63 7.79
CA ILE A 119 -13.17 10.99 7.46
C ILE A 119 -14.69 11.07 7.48
N GLU A 120 -15.39 9.95 7.25
CA GLU A 120 -16.83 9.84 7.37
C GLU A 120 -17.24 8.48 7.95
N GLY A 121 -18.34 8.47 8.70
CA GLY A 121 -18.90 7.26 9.30
C GLY A 121 -18.14 6.76 10.52
N LYS A 122 -18.49 5.56 10.97
CA LYS A 122 -17.84 4.88 12.10
C LYS A 122 -17.60 3.42 11.71
N LEU A 123 -16.35 2.97 11.86
CA LEU A 123 -16.02 1.56 11.68
C LEU A 123 -16.63 0.73 12.82
N PRO A 124 -17.14 -0.49 12.53
CA PRO A 124 -17.62 -1.38 13.57
C PRO A 124 -16.46 -1.84 14.46
N GLU A 125 -16.77 -2.18 15.72
CA GLU A 125 -15.77 -2.65 16.68
C GLU A 125 -15.23 -4.03 16.32
N THR A 126 -16.11 -4.89 15.80
CA THR A 126 -15.81 -6.24 15.34
C THR A 126 -16.25 -6.39 13.89
N VAL A 127 -15.43 -7.08 13.08
CA VAL A 127 -15.76 -7.45 11.69
C VAL A 127 -15.56 -8.95 11.57
N ASN A 128 -16.60 -9.67 11.17
CA ASN A 128 -16.55 -11.12 11.03
C ASN A 128 -16.03 -11.51 9.64
N TYR A 129 -14.72 -11.31 9.43
CA TYR A 129 -14.06 -11.63 8.17
C TYR A 129 -12.79 -12.43 8.43
N ASP A 130 -12.67 -13.59 7.78
CA ASP A 130 -11.45 -14.40 7.79
C ASP A 130 -10.65 -14.15 6.51
N PRO A 131 -9.59 -13.32 6.54
CA PRO A 131 -8.82 -13.02 5.35
C PRO A 131 -8.10 -14.29 4.86
N PRO A 132 -8.12 -14.59 3.55
CA PRO A 132 -7.38 -15.74 3.02
C PRO A 132 -5.90 -15.64 3.39
N ASN A 133 -5.29 -16.79 3.70
CA ASN A 133 -3.96 -17.00 4.30
C ASN A 133 -2.75 -16.37 3.56
N ARG A 134 -2.96 -15.54 2.54
CA ARG A 134 -1.93 -14.75 1.84
C ARG A 134 -1.26 -13.69 2.73
N LEU A 135 -1.72 -13.51 3.96
CA LEU A 135 -1.09 -12.69 4.99
C LEU A 135 -0.22 -13.49 5.97
N ALA A 136 0.03 -14.78 5.69
CA ALA A 136 1.04 -15.54 6.41
C ALA A 136 2.30 -14.67 6.52
N PRO A 137 2.85 -14.49 7.74
CA PRO A 137 3.96 -13.59 7.97
C PRO A 137 5.04 -13.91 6.94
N LYS A 138 5.51 -12.88 6.20
CA LYS A 138 6.65 -13.04 5.29
C LYS A 138 7.70 -13.82 6.07
N PRO A 139 8.03 -15.04 5.65
CA PRO A 139 8.62 -15.95 6.60
C PRO A 139 10.02 -15.42 6.90
N LYS A 140 10.35 -15.30 8.19
CA LYS A 140 11.50 -14.53 8.71
C LYS A 140 12.71 -14.70 7.78
N ARG A 141 13.07 -13.67 7.00
CA ARG A 141 14.29 -13.69 6.20
C ARG A 141 15.42 -13.31 7.15
N GLY A 142 16.20 -14.28 7.60
CA GLY A 142 17.32 -14.08 8.50
C GLY A 142 18.06 -15.39 8.80
N PRO A 143 19.32 -15.32 9.26
CA PRO A 143 20.15 -16.50 9.54
C PRO A 143 19.53 -17.46 10.56
N GLU A 144 18.66 -16.98 11.45
CA GLU A 144 17.92 -17.83 12.40
C GLU A 144 16.97 -18.82 11.72
N ARG A 145 16.35 -18.45 10.60
CA ARG A 145 15.45 -19.35 9.88
C ARG A 145 16.21 -20.41 9.10
N LEU A 146 17.37 -20.06 8.53
CA LEU A 146 18.26 -21.04 7.93
C LEU A 146 18.71 -22.06 8.97
N ARG A 147 19.06 -21.61 10.18
CA ARG A 147 19.36 -22.50 11.32
C ARG A 147 18.18 -23.42 11.63
N GLU A 148 16.97 -22.88 11.75
CA GLU A 148 15.79 -23.69 12.06
C GLU A 148 15.45 -24.73 10.97
N ILE A 149 15.64 -24.37 9.69
CA ILE A 149 15.46 -25.27 8.55
C ILE A 149 16.53 -26.37 8.56
N PHE A 150 17.80 -26.02 8.77
CA PHE A 150 18.90 -26.99 8.82
C PHE A 150 18.83 -27.92 10.03
N THR A 151 18.25 -27.47 11.15
CA THR A 151 17.99 -28.32 12.32
C THR A 151 16.84 -29.30 12.07
N LYS A 152 15.81 -28.89 11.34
CA LYS A 152 14.63 -29.75 11.05
C LYS A 152 14.87 -30.72 9.89
N ASP A 153 15.69 -30.34 8.91
CA ASP A 153 16.07 -31.19 7.79
C ASP A 153 17.55 -30.95 7.40
N PRO A 154 18.47 -31.81 7.89
CA PRO A 154 19.90 -31.69 7.60
C PRO A 154 20.25 -31.86 6.11
N SER A 155 19.39 -32.51 5.32
CA SER A 155 19.65 -32.73 3.89
C SER A 155 19.60 -31.43 3.08
N VAL A 156 18.77 -30.48 3.52
CA VAL A 156 18.67 -29.13 2.93
C VAL A 156 19.94 -28.32 3.17
N ALA A 157 20.64 -28.56 4.28
CA ALA A 157 21.92 -27.92 4.57
C ALA A 157 23.01 -28.37 3.57
N ALA A 158 23.07 -29.67 3.27
CA ALA A 158 24.02 -30.22 2.31
C ALA A 158 23.80 -29.66 0.90
N GLN A 159 22.54 -29.57 0.46
CA GLN A 159 22.18 -28.97 -0.84
C GLN A 159 22.55 -27.48 -0.91
N TYR A 160 22.38 -26.75 0.20
CA TYR A 160 22.73 -25.33 0.26
C TYR A 160 24.25 -25.10 0.17
N VAL A 161 25.04 -25.92 0.86
CA VAL A 161 26.51 -25.88 0.80
C VAL A 161 27.00 -26.18 -0.62
N GLU A 162 26.42 -27.20 -1.27
CA GLU A 162 26.77 -27.55 -2.65
C GLU A 162 26.42 -26.42 -3.64
N TRP A 163 25.25 -25.81 -3.47
CA TRP A 163 24.84 -24.66 -4.29
C TRP A 163 25.77 -23.45 -4.09
N ASP A 164 26.13 -23.13 -2.85
CA ASP A 164 27.02 -22.01 -2.53
C ASP A 164 28.45 -22.23 -3.07
N GLN A 165 28.97 -23.46 -2.95
CA GLN A 165 30.25 -23.85 -3.55
C GLN A 165 30.24 -23.70 -5.08
N LYS A 166 29.19 -24.17 -5.75
CA LYS A 166 29.04 -24.00 -7.21
C LYS A 166 28.97 -22.54 -7.61
N LYS A 167 28.25 -21.72 -6.83
CA LYS A 167 28.09 -20.30 -7.10
C LYS A 167 29.41 -19.54 -6.91
N ARG A 168 30.19 -19.90 -5.88
CA ARG A 168 31.49 -19.33 -5.58
C ARG A 168 32.52 -19.70 -6.66
N ALA A 169 32.58 -20.98 -7.06
CA ALA A 169 33.43 -21.42 -8.16
C ALA A 169 33.08 -20.73 -9.49
N ALA A 170 31.78 -20.56 -9.77
CA ALA A 170 31.32 -19.82 -10.95
C ALA A 170 31.72 -18.34 -10.89
N TRP A 171 31.68 -17.72 -9.70
CA TRP A 171 32.11 -16.34 -9.52
C TRP A 171 33.63 -16.19 -9.66
N GLU A 172 34.42 -17.07 -9.04
CA GLU A 172 35.89 -17.10 -9.13
C GLU A 172 36.35 -17.29 -10.59
N SER A 173 35.70 -18.18 -11.34
CA SER A 173 35.92 -18.35 -12.79
C SER A 173 35.58 -17.10 -13.62
N LEU A 174 34.66 -16.25 -13.15
CA LEU A 174 34.24 -15.02 -13.82
C LEU A 174 35.18 -13.84 -13.50
N VAL A 175 35.77 -13.83 -12.30
CA VAL A 175 36.66 -12.74 -11.84
C VAL A 175 38.15 -13.03 -12.02
N GLY A 176 38.52 -14.23 -12.47
CA GLY A 176 39.91 -14.58 -12.83
C GLY A 176 40.86 -14.68 -11.64
N VAL A 177 40.38 -15.22 -10.52
CA VAL A 177 41.20 -15.59 -9.34
C VAL A 177 41.51 -17.08 -9.39
#